data_AF-A0A966PM55-F1
#
_entry.id   AF-A0A966PM55-F1
#
_cell.length_a   1.000
_cell.length_b   1.000
_cell.length_c   1.000
_cell.angle_alpha   90.00
_cell.angle_beta   90.00
_cell.angle_gamma   90.00
#
_symmetry.space_group_name_H-M   'P 1'
#
loop_
_entity.id
_entity.type
_entity.pdbx_description
1 polymer ?
#
loop_
_entity_poly.entity_id
_entity_poly.type
_entity_poly.pdbx_seq_one_letter_code
_entity_poly.pdbx_strand_id
1 'polypeptide(L)'
;MRDELLAEQYRLKEVVESTGVAIWEYDLLNRFLSVSERWHVVSGYSREELGDNVLTSWLAMVHPEDRPRISATFADLTNLQGDRFEYEYRMRQKDGQWMWVQSLAHIVARDGNGRPTKVAGINLEV
;
A
#
# COMPACT_ATOMS: atom_id res chain seq x y z
N MET A 1 -20.17 4.31 -23.48
CA MET A 1 -18.74 4.57 -23.15
C MET A 1 -18.54 5.25 -21.79
N ARG A 2 -18.92 6.53 -21.58
CA ARG A 2 -18.71 7.21 -20.28
C ARG A 2 -19.57 6.60 -19.17
N ASP A 3 -20.84 6.32 -19.45
CA ASP A 3 -21.76 5.76 -18.46
C ASP A 3 -21.42 4.31 -18.08
N GLU A 4 -20.91 3.53 -19.05
CA GLU A 4 -20.41 2.16 -18.80
C GLU A 4 -19.14 2.16 -17.95
N LEU A 5 -18.21 3.09 -18.20
CA LEU A 5 -17.01 3.24 -17.37
C LEU A 5 -17.36 3.63 -15.93
N LEU A 6 -18.32 4.55 -15.75
CA LEU A 6 -18.77 4.97 -14.43
C LEU A 6 -19.48 3.83 -13.70
N ALA A 7 -20.33 3.07 -14.39
CA ALA A 7 -21.00 1.92 -13.80
C ALA A 7 -20.01 0.85 -13.34
N GLU A 8 -18.99 0.54 -14.14
CA GLU A 8 -17.97 -0.44 -13.74
C GLU A 8 -17.09 0.08 -12.59
N GLN A 9 -16.70 1.35 -12.61
CA GLN A 9 -15.97 1.95 -11.48
C GLN A 9 -16.77 1.89 -10.18
N TYR A 10 -18.08 2.14 -10.24
CA TYR A 10 -18.96 2.06 -9.09
C TYR A 10 -19.06 0.63 -8.55
N ARG A 11 -19.27 -0.35 -9.45
CA ARG A 11 -19.33 -1.77 -9.09
C ARG A 11 -18.03 -2.26 -8.43
N LEU A 12 -16.88 -1.90 -8.99
CA LEU A 12 -15.58 -2.26 -8.43
C LEU A 12 -15.36 -1.62 -7.05
N LYS A 13 -15.78 -0.37 -6.88
CA LYS A 13 -15.71 0.34 -5.60
C LYS A 13 -16.54 -0.36 -4.53
N GLU A 14 -17.79 -0.71 -4.81
CA GLU A 14 -18.67 -1.41 -3.85
C GLU A 14 -18.09 -2.77 -3.42
N VAL A 15 -17.56 -3.55 -4.38
CA VAL A 15 -16.94 -4.85 -4.07
C VAL A 15 -15.76 -4.67 -3.12
N VAL A 16 -14.86 -3.72 -3.41
CA VAL A 16 -13.71 -3.42 -2.55
C VAL A 16 -14.17 -3.00 -1.14
N GLU A 17 -15.14 -2.09 -1.05
CA GLU A 17 -15.65 -1.61 0.24
C GLU A 17 -16.24 -2.75 1.07
N SER A 18 -16.94 -3.70 0.43
CA SER A 18 -17.53 -4.86 1.12
C SER A 18 -16.50 -5.84 1.69
N THR A 19 -15.28 -5.88 1.16
CA THR A 19 -14.21 -6.77 1.64
C THR A 19 -13.50 -6.25 2.90
N GLY A 20 -13.70 -4.98 3.27
CA GLY A 20 -13.09 -4.38 4.46
C GLY A 20 -11.58 -4.12 4.34
N VAL A 21 -10.99 -4.31 3.16
CA VAL A 21 -9.55 -4.13 2.91
C VAL A 21 -9.18 -2.67 2.66
N ALA A 22 -7.96 -2.30 3.03
CA ALA A 22 -7.41 -0.98 2.72
C ALA A 22 -6.54 -1.04 1.46
N ILE A 23 -6.90 -0.30 0.41
CA ILE A 23 -6.09 -0.16 -0.81
C ILE A 23 -4.99 0.87 -0.59
N TRP A 24 -3.82 0.62 -1.19
CA TRP A 24 -2.74 1.56 -1.35
C TRP A 24 -2.07 1.44 -2.73
N GLU A 25 -1.51 2.54 -3.21
CA GLU A 25 -0.70 2.60 -4.43
C GLU A 25 0.50 3.51 -4.17
N TYR A 26 1.70 3.02 -4.48
CA TYR A 26 2.93 3.77 -4.38
C TYR A 26 3.54 4.00 -5.76
N ASP A 27 3.66 5.27 -6.13
CA ASP A 27 4.40 5.73 -7.29
C ASP A 27 5.88 5.88 -6.92
N LEU A 28 6.73 5.02 -7.50
CA LEU A 28 8.16 4.99 -7.20
C LEU A 28 8.90 6.19 -7.79
N LEU A 29 8.38 6.78 -8.87
CA LEU A 29 9.00 7.91 -9.56
C LEU A 29 8.70 9.22 -8.82
N ASN A 30 7.41 9.43 -8.51
CA ASN A 30 6.94 10.64 -7.84
C ASN A 30 7.00 10.56 -6.32
N ARG A 31 7.36 9.38 -5.76
CA ARG A 31 7.37 9.09 -4.32
C ARG A 31 6.05 9.44 -3.65
N PHE A 32 4.95 9.13 -4.33
CA PHE A 32 3.61 9.49 -3.92
C PHE A 32 2.84 8.24 -3.48
N LEU A 33 2.24 8.29 -2.29
CA LEU A 33 1.43 7.20 -1.75
C LEU A 33 -0.06 7.58 -1.80
N SER A 34 -0.81 6.96 -2.69
CA SER A 34 -2.27 7.00 -2.65
C SER A 34 -2.79 5.93 -1.71
N VAL A 35 -3.79 6.25 -0.89
CA VAL A 35 -4.43 5.29 0.03
C VAL A 35 -5.94 5.47 0.00
N SER A 36 -6.67 4.40 0.27
CA SER A 36 -8.13 4.41 0.42
C SER A 36 -8.57 5.08 1.73
N GLU A 37 -9.84 5.50 1.79
CA GLU A 37 -10.46 6.00 3.03
C GLU A 37 -10.36 4.98 4.17
N ARG A 38 -10.55 3.68 3.86
CA ARG A 38 -10.39 2.60 4.85
C ARG A 38 -8.99 2.58 5.46
N TRP A 39 -7.94 2.89 4.70
CA TRP A 39 -6.58 2.97 5.26
C TRP A 39 -6.47 4.05 6.34
N HIS A 40 -7.10 5.21 6.13
CA HIS A 40 -7.16 6.28 7.13
C HIS A 40 -7.92 5.84 8.38
N VAL A 41 -9.06 5.14 8.20
CA VAL A 41 -9.85 4.60 9.31
C VAL A 41 -9.06 3.57 10.13
N VAL A 42 -8.36 2.64 9.47
CA VAL A 42 -7.60 1.56 10.13
C VAL A 42 -6.34 2.08 10.82
N SER A 43 -5.58 2.94 10.16
CA SER A 43 -4.30 3.42 10.68
C SER A 43 -4.45 4.59 11.66
N GLY A 44 -5.54 5.36 11.52
CA GLY A 44 -5.76 6.63 12.20
C GLY A 44 -4.98 7.81 11.60
N TYR A 45 -4.11 7.58 10.60
CA TYR A 45 -3.29 8.61 9.98
C TYR A 45 -3.94 9.18 8.73
N SER A 46 -3.82 10.49 8.55
CA SER A 46 -4.09 11.18 7.29
C SER A 46 -2.90 11.05 6.33
N ARG A 47 -3.13 11.34 5.04
CA ARG A 47 -2.06 11.33 4.04
C ARG A 47 -1.06 12.45 4.30
N GLU A 48 -1.55 13.60 4.74
CA GLU A 48 -0.77 14.81 5.02
C GLU A 48 0.23 14.58 6.16
N GLU A 49 -0.13 13.77 7.15
CA GLU A 49 0.74 13.40 8.28
C GLU A 49 1.94 12.54 7.86
N LEU A 50 1.91 11.91 6.69
CA LEU A 50 3.04 11.14 6.16
C LEU A 50 4.14 12.05 5.58
N GLY A 51 3.83 13.33 5.33
CA GLY A 51 4.76 14.31 4.76
C GLY A 51 5.29 13.91 3.37
N ASP A 52 6.36 14.59 2.95
CA ASP A 52 6.93 14.40 1.61
C ASP A 52 7.68 13.08 1.45
N ASN A 53 8.25 12.56 2.54
CA ASN A 53 8.96 11.28 2.53
C ASN A 53 8.06 10.14 3.05
N VAL A 54 6.98 9.90 2.32
CA VAL A 54 5.92 8.95 2.69
C VAL A 54 6.44 7.54 3.00
N LEU A 55 7.46 7.05 2.29
CA LEU A 55 8.01 5.70 2.50
C LEU A 55 8.79 5.61 3.83
N THR A 56 9.56 6.65 4.17
CA THR A 56 10.25 6.70 5.47
C THR A 56 9.24 6.85 6.61
N SER A 57 8.22 7.70 6.45
CA SER A 57 7.15 7.86 7.44
C SER A 57 6.39 6.55 7.64
N TRP A 58 6.07 5.84 6.55
CA TRP A 58 5.44 4.52 6.62
C TRP A 58 6.31 3.49 7.33
N LEU A 59 7.60 3.39 6.98
CA LEU A 59 8.51 2.46 7.64
C LEU A 59 8.69 2.77 9.14
N ALA A 60 8.55 4.04 9.56
CA ALA A 60 8.55 4.43 10.96
C ALA A 60 7.31 3.91 11.72
N MET A 61 6.19 3.70 11.04
CA MET A 61 4.99 3.06 11.61
C MET A 61 5.16 1.54 11.75
N VAL A 62 6.06 0.90 11.01
CA VAL A 62 6.35 -0.53 11.16
C VAL A 62 7.08 -0.79 12.48
N HIS A 63 6.69 -1.86 13.17
CA HIS A 63 7.33 -2.26 14.43
C HIS A 63 8.84 -2.46 14.24
N PRO A 64 9.70 -1.99 15.18
CA PRO A 64 11.15 -1.99 15.00
C PRO A 64 11.75 -3.36 14.63
N GLU A 65 11.21 -4.45 15.17
CA GLU A 65 11.65 -5.82 14.87
C GLU A 65 11.30 -6.26 13.43
N ASP A 66 10.23 -5.71 12.84
CA ASP A 66 9.77 -6.09 11.51
C ASP A 66 10.44 -5.25 10.41
N ARG A 67 10.93 -4.03 10.75
CA ARG A 67 11.53 -3.09 9.80
C ARG A 67 12.65 -3.67 8.93
N PRO A 68 13.62 -4.46 9.46
CA PRO A 68 14.69 -5.00 8.62
C PRO A 68 14.13 -5.93 7.53
N ARG A 69 13.20 -6.81 7.89
CA ARG A 69 12.55 -7.73 6.96
C ARG A 69 11.74 -6.98 5.90
N ILE A 70 10.92 -6.01 6.33
CA ILE A 70 10.09 -5.22 5.40
C ILE A 70 10.93 -4.37 4.45
N SER A 71 12.02 -3.78 4.94
CA SER A 71 12.94 -3.01 4.09
C SER A 71 13.63 -3.90 3.06
N ALA A 72 14.02 -5.13 3.44
CA ALA A 72 14.60 -6.10 2.52
C ALA A 72 13.59 -6.50 1.44
N THR A 73 12.34 -6.80 1.79
CA THR A 73 11.28 -7.09 0.81
C THR A 73 11.09 -5.96 -0.19
N PHE A 74 11.10 -4.70 0.27
CA PHE A 74 11.00 -3.54 -0.62
C PHE A 74 12.24 -3.31 -1.49
N ALA A 75 13.44 -3.60 -0.98
CA ALA A 75 14.65 -3.54 -1.78
C ALA A 75 14.63 -4.62 -2.89
N ASP A 76 14.16 -5.82 -2.54
CA ASP A 76 14.02 -6.93 -3.49
C ASP A 76 13.02 -6.62 -4.59
N LEU A 77 11.96 -5.84 -4.34
CA LEU A 77 11.01 -5.39 -5.37
C LEU A 77 11.68 -4.72 -6.57
N THR A 78 12.76 -3.97 -6.32
CA THR A 78 13.50 -3.31 -7.40
C THR A 78 14.33 -4.27 -8.25
N ASN A 79 14.59 -5.49 -7.73
CA ASN A 79 15.44 -6.50 -8.34
C ASN A 79 14.68 -7.75 -8.84
N LEU A 80 13.41 -7.93 -8.46
CA LEU A 80 12.64 -9.13 -8.75
C LEU A 80 12.15 -9.19 -10.22
N GLN A 81 12.24 -10.42 -10.77
CA GLN A 81 11.57 -10.86 -12.00
C GLN A 81 10.08 -11.18 -11.76
N GLY A 82 9.64 -11.27 -10.50
CA GLY A 82 8.25 -11.53 -10.11
C GLY A 82 7.48 -10.23 -9.84
N ASP A 83 6.18 -10.25 -10.13
CA ASP A 83 5.33 -9.07 -10.00
C ASP A 83 4.51 -9.03 -8.70
N ARG A 84 4.41 -10.14 -7.94
CA ARG A 84 3.57 -10.26 -6.74
C ARG A 84 4.40 -10.55 -5.49
N PHE A 85 3.96 -9.99 -4.36
CA PHE A 85 4.60 -10.16 -3.08
C PHE A 85 3.58 -10.04 -1.94
N GLU A 86 3.87 -10.75 -0.86
CA GLU A 86 3.01 -10.89 0.30
C GLU A 86 3.87 -10.82 1.56
N TYR A 87 3.43 -10.03 2.53
CA TYR A 87 4.15 -9.86 3.78
C TYR A 87 3.20 -9.46 4.91
N GLU A 88 3.43 -10.04 6.08
CA GLU A 88 2.75 -9.66 7.31
C GLU A 88 3.68 -8.82 8.19
N TYR A 89 3.16 -7.82 8.89
CA TYR A 89 3.92 -6.99 9.81
C TYR A 89 3.04 -6.29 10.85
N ARG A 90 3.66 -5.87 11.95
CA ARG A 90 3.00 -5.01 12.94
C ARG A 90 3.12 -3.54 12.52
N MET A 91 1.99 -2.86 12.44
CA MET A 91 1.90 -1.41 12.18
C MET A 91 1.41 -0.69 13.43
N ARG A 92 2.02 0.45 13.74
CA ARG A 92 1.56 1.33 14.81
C ARG A 92 0.40 2.17 14.31
N GLN A 93 -0.73 2.12 15.01
CA GLN A 93 -1.83 3.05 14.83
C GLN A 93 -1.52 4.40 15.47
N LYS A 94 -2.27 5.45 15.09
CA LYS A 94 -2.06 6.80 15.61
C LYS A 94 -2.27 6.92 17.12
N ASP A 95 -3.14 6.10 17.70
CA ASP A 95 -3.38 6.01 19.14
C ASP A 95 -2.24 5.30 19.91
N GLY A 96 -1.24 4.78 19.20
CA GLY A 96 -0.08 4.08 19.75
C GLY A 96 -0.24 2.57 19.85
N GLN A 97 -1.41 2.01 19.54
CA GLN A 97 -1.61 0.56 19.53
C GLN A 97 -0.91 -0.09 18.34
N TRP A 98 -0.63 -1.39 18.48
CA TRP A 98 -0.09 -2.21 17.40
C TRP A 98 -1.20 -3.06 16.79
N MET A 99 -1.26 -3.08 15.47
CA MET A 99 -2.14 -3.97 14.71
C MET A 99 -1.31 -4.85 13.77
N TRP A 100 -1.78 -6.06 13.49
CA TRP A 100 -1.20 -6.87 12.44
C TRP A 100 -1.79 -6.49 11.09
N VAL A 101 -0.91 -6.39 10.10
CA VAL A 101 -1.27 -6.09 8.72
C VAL A 101 -0.72 -7.20 7.84
N GLN A 102 -1.62 -7.88 7.11
CA GLN A 102 -1.24 -8.70 5.96
C GLN A 102 -1.34 -7.84 4.70
N SER A 103 -0.22 -7.67 4.01
CA SER A 103 -0.14 -6.90 2.78
C SER A 103 0.03 -7.82 1.58
N LEU A 104 -0.82 -7.61 0.57
CA LEU A 104 -0.77 -8.29 -0.72
C LEU A 104 -0.55 -7.24 -1.80
N ALA A 105 0.55 -7.32 -2.53
CA ALA A 105 0.94 -6.25 -3.45
C ALA A 105 1.50 -6.76 -4.77
N HIS A 106 1.42 -5.88 -5.77
CA HIS A 106 1.76 -6.17 -7.15
C HIS A 106 2.45 -4.97 -7.84
N ILE A 107 3.40 -5.23 -8.73
CA ILE A 107 3.99 -4.23 -9.63
C ILE A 107 3.00 -3.96 -10.76
N VAL A 108 2.37 -2.79 -10.77
CA VAL A 108 1.29 -2.45 -11.73
C VAL A 108 1.78 -1.62 -12.91
N ALA A 109 3.00 -1.09 -12.87
CA ALA A 109 3.63 -0.44 -14.01
C ALA A 109 5.16 -0.57 -13.98
N ARG A 110 5.76 -0.61 -15.18
CA ARG A 110 7.20 -0.61 -15.42
C ARG A 110 7.57 0.45 -16.47
N ASP A 111 8.80 0.92 -16.45
CA ASP A 111 9.35 1.80 -17.49
C ASP A 111 9.79 1.02 -18.74
N GLY A 112 10.27 1.73 -19.77
CA GLY A 112 10.76 1.11 -21.01
C GLY A 112 11.99 0.20 -20.85
N ASN A 113 12.65 0.22 -19.69
CA ASN A 113 13.76 -0.66 -19.35
C ASN A 113 13.33 -1.83 -18.44
N GLY A 114 12.02 -1.98 -18.19
CA GLY A 114 11.47 -3.03 -17.33
C GLY A 114 11.57 -2.73 -15.83
N ARG A 115 11.96 -1.53 -15.41
CA ARG A 115 12.07 -1.17 -13.99
C ARG A 115 10.70 -0.85 -13.41
N PRO A 116 10.36 -1.32 -12.19
CA PRO A 116 9.09 -0.98 -11.54
C PRO A 116 8.94 0.53 -11.35
N THR A 117 7.80 1.08 -11.77
CA THR A 117 7.45 2.51 -11.60
C THR A 117 6.27 2.71 -10.67
N LYS A 118 5.42 1.69 -10.53
CA LYS A 118 4.25 1.74 -9.66
C LYS A 118 3.95 0.39 -9.05
N VAL A 119 3.61 0.41 -7.77
CA VAL A 119 3.19 -0.75 -7.00
C VAL A 119 1.82 -0.45 -6.39
N ALA A 120 0.93 -1.42 -6.39
CA ALA A 120 -0.36 -1.30 -5.70
C ALA A 120 -0.66 -2.57 -4.92
N GLY A 121 -1.46 -2.44 -3.87
CA GLY A 121 -1.81 -3.56 -3.03
C GLY A 121 -3.01 -3.31 -2.13
N ILE A 122 -3.33 -4.33 -1.37
CA ILE A 122 -4.33 -4.31 -0.31
C ILE A 122 -3.67 -4.65 1.02
N ASN A 123 -4.21 -4.09 2.08
CA ASN A 123 -3.88 -4.41 3.45
C ASN A 123 -5.13 -4.97 4.15
N LEU A 124 -4.96 -6.12 4.79
CA LEU A 124 -5.93 -6.71 5.69
C LEU A 124 -5.43 -6.53 7.12
N GLU A 125 -6.34 -6.14 8.00
CA GLU A 125 -6.13 -6.23 9.45
C GLU A 125 -6.40 -7.67 9.88
N VAL A 126 -5.44 -8.30 10.56
CA VAL A 126 -5.49 -9.72 10.97
C VAL A 126 -5.32 -9.90 12.47
#